data_AF-A0A8J7AY86-F1
#
_entry.id   AF-A0A8J7AY86-F1
#
_cell.length_a   1.000
_cell.length_b   1.000
_cell.length_c   1.000
_cell.angle_alpha   90.00
_cell.angle_beta   90.00
_cell.angle_gamma   90.00
#
_symmetry.space_group_name_H-M   'P 1'
#
loop_
_entity.id
_entity.type
_entity.pdbx_description
1 polymer ?
#
loop_
_entity_poly.entity_id
_entity_poly.type
_entity_poly.pdbx_seq_one_letter_code
_entity_poly.pdbx_strand_id
1 'polypeptide(L)'
;MSGEFRVYRPDGTTRETEFSATANFIRGSHLSILRDISDRKQTEARLQQQLDREQLVTQITDSIRQTLDLDQILQVAVDQVRRFLQTDRVIIFRFRSDWQGTVVAESVGPGWTAILSTTLRDPCFGEEVGIALQQAVSQSKLLLVSTAGQCSQVHQSGWPSHPVNT
;
A
#
# COMPACT_ATOMS: atom_id res chain seq x y z
N MET A 1 -1.45 -0.24 -46.25
CA MET A 1 -0.70 -0.07 -44.99
C MET A 1 -1.68 0.37 -43.92
N SER A 2 -1.60 -0.19 -42.73
CA SER A 2 -2.39 0.28 -41.57
C SER A 2 -1.50 0.45 -40.35
N GLY A 3 -1.96 1.22 -39.39
CA GLY A 3 -1.28 1.43 -38.13
C GLY A 3 -2.04 2.40 -37.23
N GLU A 4 -1.47 2.67 -36.06
CA GLU A 4 -2.00 3.64 -35.11
C GLU A 4 -0.96 4.74 -34.88
N PHE A 5 -1.40 5.99 -34.77
CA PHE A 5 -0.55 7.10 -34.37
C PHE A 5 -1.32 8.15 -33.60
N ARG A 6 -0.59 9.00 -32.88
CA ARG A 6 -1.15 10.12 -32.14
C ARG A 6 -1.20 11.36 -33.01
N VAL A 7 -2.38 11.94 -33.12
CA VAL A 7 -2.61 13.25 -33.75
C VAL A 7 -2.65 14.31 -32.65
N TYR A 8 -1.77 15.30 -32.74
CA TYR A 8 -1.77 16.48 -31.89
C TYR A 8 -2.60 17.58 -32.55
N ARG A 9 -3.66 18.03 -31.90
CA ARG A 9 -4.52 19.10 -32.41
C ARG A 9 -4.00 20.47 -31.94
N PRO A 10 -4.25 21.57 -32.69
CA PRO A 10 -3.88 22.93 -32.28
C PRO A 10 -4.51 23.38 -30.95
N ASP A 11 -5.61 22.75 -30.53
CA ASP A 11 -6.25 22.96 -29.22
C ASP A 11 -5.49 22.30 -28.05
N GLY A 12 -4.34 21.66 -28.32
CA GLY A 12 -3.50 20.98 -27.34
C GLY A 12 -3.94 19.55 -27.00
N THR A 13 -5.08 19.10 -27.51
CA THR A 13 -5.55 17.74 -27.24
C THR A 13 -4.88 16.72 -28.16
N THR A 14 -4.75 15.48 -27.68
CA THR A 14 -4.22 14.36 -28.46
C THR A 14 -5.33 13.38 -28.79
N ARG A 15 -5.37 12.88 -30.03
CA ARG A 15 -6.28 11.82 -30.48
C ARG A 15 -5.49 10.61 -30.94
N GLU A 16 -5.85 9.44 -30.41
CA GLU A 16 -5.35 8.17 -30.93
C GLU A 16 -6.10 7.88 -32.23
N THR A 17 -5.37 7.72 -33.33
CA THR A 17 -5.97 7.56 -34.66
C THR A 17 -5.44 6.29 -35.32
N GLU A 18 -6.36 5.42 -35.74
CA GLU A 18 -6.05 4.32 -36.63
C GLU A 18 -6.11 4.82 -38.06
N PHE A 19 -5.12 4.44 -38.88
CA PHE A 19 -5.15 4.71 -40.31
C PHE A 19 -5.12 3.44 -41.13
N SER A 20 -5.74 3.54 -42.31
CA SER A 20 -5.58 2.59 -43.39
C SER A 20 -5.33 3.37 -44.68
N ALA A 21 -4.19 3.12 -45.31
CA ALA A 21 -3.75 3.76 -46.52
C ALA A 21 -3.57 2.73 -47.65
N THR A 22 -4.21 2.99 -48.79
CA THR A 22 -4.11 2.20 -50.01
C THR A 22 -3.48 3.06 -51.10
N ALA A 23 -2.34 2.61 -51.61
CA ALA A 23 -1.66 3.32 -52.68
C ALA A 23 -2.34 3.07 -54.04
N ASN A 24 -2.31 4.06 -54.93
CA ASN A 24 -2.88 3.99 -56.27
C ASN A 24 -4.35 3.52 -56.30
N PHE A 25 -5.15 3.96 -55.31
CA PHE A 25 -6.58 3.66 -55.24
C PHE A 25 -7.33 4.19 -56.48
N ILE A 26 -6.88 5.34 -56.99
CA ILE A 26 -7.15 5.84 -58.35
C ILE A 26 -5.78 6.12 -58.99
N ARG A 27 -5.68 6.09 -60.33
CA ARG A 27 -4.40 6.34 -61.04
C ARG A 27 -3.77 7.67 -60.58
N GLY A 28 -2.62 7.58 -59.90
CA GLY A 28 -1.88 8.73 -59.37
C GLY A 28 -2.30 9.23 -57.98
N SER A 29 -3.33 8.62 -57.35
CA SER A 29 -3.87 9.06 -56.06
C SER A 29 -3.82 7.95 -55.01
N HIS A 30 -3.42 8.32 -53.80
CA HIS A 30 -3.46 7.45 -52.63
C HIS A 30 -4.72 7.75 -51.82
N LEU A 31 -5.39 6.71 -51.31
CA LEU A 31 -6.49 6.84 -50.37
C LEU A 31 -5.97 6.60 -48.97
N SER A 32 -6.30 7.48 -48.02
CA SER A 32 -6.07 7.26 -46.58
C SER A 32 -7.37 7.49 -45.82
N ILE A 33 -7.72 6.54 -44.95
CA ILE A 33 -8.84 6.62 -44.01
C ILE A 33 -8.24 6.76 -42.62
N LEU A 34 -8.74 7.72 -41.84
CA LEU A 34 -8.36 7.94 -40.46
C LEU A 34 -9.60 7.75 -39.57
N ARG A 35 -9.47 6.99 -38.49
CA ARG A 35 -10.53 6.75 -37.51
C ARG A 35 -10.01 7.13 -36.13
N ASP A 36 -10.76 8.01 -35.43
CA ASP A 36 -10.49 8.28 -34.02
C ASP A 36 -10.82 7.01 -33.21
N ILE A 37 -9.83 6.50 -32.48
CA ILE A 37 -9.93 5.32 -31.62
C ILE A 37 -9.69 5.69 -30.15
N SER A 38 -9.69 6.98 -29.81
CA SER A 38 -9.42 7.48 -28.45
C SER A 38 -10.40 6.88 -27.44
N ASP A 39 -11.70 6.88 -27.75
CA ASP A 39 -12.73 6.37 -26.85
C ASP A 39 -12.60 4.85 -26.64
N ARG A 40 -12.27 4.12 -27.71
CA ARG A 40 -11.99 2.67 -27.66
C ARG A 40 -10.78 2.38 -26.78
N LYS A 41 -9.66 3.08 -27.01
CA LYS A 41 -8.42 2.94 -26.22
C LYS A 41 -8.63 3.29 -24.74
N GLN A 42 -9.40 4.34 -24.44
CA GLN A 42 -9.72 4.69 -23.06
C GLN A 42 -10.59 3.63 -22.38
N THR A 43 -11.55 3.07 -23.10
CA THR A 43 -12.41 1.99 -22.57
C THR A 43 -11.59 0.72 -22.34
N GLU A 44 -10.72 0.34 -23.27
CA GLU A 44 -9.78 -0.78 -23.13
C GLU A 44 -8.84 -0.57 -21.93
N ALA A 45 -8.26 0.63 -21.77
CA ALA A 45 -7.39 0.93 -20.64
C ALA A 45 -8.13 0.88 -19.29
N ARG A 46 -9.36 1.39 -19.22
CA ARG A 46 -10.20 1.30 -18.02
C ARG A 46 -10.56 -0.15 -17.69
N LEU A 47 -10.92 -0.94 -18.69
CA LEU A 47 -11.23 -2.36 -18.52
C LEU A 47 -9.99 -3.13 -18.05
N GLN A 48 -8.82 -2.88 -18.65
CA GLN A 48 -7.57 -3.49 -18.21
C GLN A 48 -7.26 -3.13 -16.76
N GLN A 49 -7.41 -1.85 -16.38
CA GLN A 49 -7.21 -1.42 -15.00
C GLN A 49 -8.19 -2.10 -14.02
N GLN A 50 -9.44 -2.35 -14.44
CA GLN A 50 -10.41 -3.10 -13.64
C GLN A 50 -9.99 -4.56 -13.48
N LEU A 51 -9.57 -5.22 -14.56
CA LEU A 51 -9.08 -6.59 -14.53
C LEU A 51 -7.84 -6.73 -13.63
N ASP A 52 -6.89 -5.81 -13.74
CA ASP A 52 -5.68 -5.81 -12.90
C ASP A 52 -6.04 -5.63 -11.42
N ARG A 53 -7.02 -4.78 -11.11
CA ARG A 53 -7.53 -4.59 -9.75
C ARG A 53 -8.21 -5.85 -9.22
N GLU A 54 -9.07 -6.49 -10.01
CA GLU A 54 -9.74 -7.73 -9.63
C GLU A 54 -8.74 -8.85 -9.40
N GLN A 55 -7.74 -9.00 -10.29
CA GLN A 55 -6.66 -9.97 -10.13
C GLN A 55 -5.86 -9.72 -8.85
N LEU A 56 -5.53 -8.46 -8.54
CA LEU A 56 -4.82 -8.13 -7.30
C LEU A 56 -5.65 -8.51 -6.07
N VAL A 57 -6.95 -8.20 -6.06
CA VAL A 57 -7.84 -8.58 -4.96
C VAL A 57 -7.93 -10.10 -4.81
N THR A 58 -8.05 -10.84 -5.90
CA THR A 58 -8.04 -12.32 -5.89
C THR A 58 -6.70 -12.84 -5.38
N GLN A 59 -5.57 -12.32 -5.85
CA GLN A 59 -4.24 -12.72 -5.39
C GLN A 59 -4.04 -12.47 -3.89
N ILE A 60 -4.49 -11.32 -3.38
CA ILE A 60 -4.47 -11.01 -1.95
C ILE A 60 -5.35 -12.00 -1.19
N THR A 61 -6.57 -12.25 -1.67
CA THR A 61 -7.52 -13.17 -1.03
C THR A 61 -7.00 -14.60 -1.01
N ASP A 62 -6.41 -15.05 -2.12
CA ASP A 62 -5.78 -16.37 -2.23
C ASP A 62 -4.55 -16.47 -1.34
N SER A 63 -3.73 -15.42 -1.26
CA SER A 63 -2.60 -15.38 -0.33
C SER A 63 -3.05 -15.50 1.13
N ILE A 64 -4.14 -14.82 1.52
CA ILE A 64 -4.76 -14.92 2.85
C ILE A 64 -5.35 -16.31 3.10
N ARG A 65 -5.97 -16.94 2.09
CA ARG A 65 -6.55 -18.29 2.20
C ARG A 65 -5.51 -19.41 2.19
N GLN A 66 -4.41 -19.23 1.46
CA GLN A 66 -3.32 -20.20 1.33
C GLN A 66 -2.38 -20.19 2.54
N THR A 67 -2.39 -19.11 3.33
CA THR A 67 -1.68 -19.04 4.59
C THR A 67 -2.55 -19.58 5.71
N LEU A 68 -2.30 -20.82 6.13
CA LEU A 68 -2.51 -21.22 7.52
C LEU A 68 -1.33 -20.79 8.43
N ASP A 69 -0.48 -19.87 7.94
CA ASP A 69 0.63 -19.28 8.67
C ASP A 69 0.38 -17.78 8.86
N LEU A 70 -0.32 -17.48 9.96
CA LEU A 70 -0.65 -16.12 10.38
C LEU A 70 0.62 -15.25 10.49
N ASP A 71 1.74 -15.81 10.90
CA ASP A 71 2.98 -15.05 11.09
C ASP A 71 3.52 -14.56 9.75
N GLN A 72 3.44 -15.38 8.70
CA GLN A 72 3.81 -14.98 7.34
C GLN A 72 2.93 -13.85 6.79
N ILE A 73 1.61 -13.91 7.03
CA ILE A 73 0.68 -12.85 6.61
C ILE A 73 1.02 -11.52 7.28
N LEU A 74 1.17 -11.56 8.61
CA LEU A 74 1.45 -10.37 9.39
C LEU A 74 2.80 -9.76 9.00
N GLN A 75 3.80 -10.59 8.68
CA GLN A 75 5.10 -10.13 8.21
C GLN A 75 5.01 -9.43 6.84
N VAL A 76 4.30 -10.03 5.87
CA VAL A 76 4.08 -9.39 4.56
C VAL A 76 3.36 -8.05 4.72
N ALA A 77 2.37 -7.97 5.61
CA ALA A 77 1.63 -6.73 5.87
C ALA A 77 2.53 -5.62 6.41
N VAL A 78 3.35 -5.87 7.45
CA VAL A 78 4.25 -4.84 8.01
C VAL A 78 5.29 -4.37 6.99
N ASP A 79 5.79 -5.26 6.13
CA ASP A 79 6.76 -4.92 5.08
C ASP A 79 6.15 -4.09 3.94
N GLN A 80 4.92 -4.40 3.53
CA GLN A 80 4.21 -3.62 2.52
C GLN A 80 3.84 -2.23 3.04
N VAL A 81 3.32 -2.16 4.26
CA VAL A 81 2.95 -0.89 4.90
C VAL A 81 4.17 0.01 5.08
N ARG A 82 5.27 -0.52 5.61
CA ARG A 82 6.47 0.30 5.85
C ARG A 82 6.99 0.93 4.56
N ARG A 83 7.00 0.16 3.46
CA ARG A 83 7.37 0.66 2.13
C ARG A 83 6.40 1.71 1.61
N PHE A 84 5.09 1.46 1.75
CA PHE A 84 4.06 2.39 1.30
C PHE A 84 4.12 3.73 2.04
N LEU A 85 4.33 3.70 3.36
CA LEU A 85 4.44 4.90 4.19
C LEU A 85 5.84 5.52 4.23
N GLN A 86 6.84 4.83 3.68
CA GLN A 86 8.24 5.27 3.70
C GLN A 86 8.74 5.62 5.11
N THR A 87 8.40 4.78 6.10
CA THR A 87 8.75 5.00 7.51
C THR A 87 9.86 4.07 7.98
N ASP A 88 10.47 4.40 9.12
CA ASP A 88 11.59 3.67 9.70
C ASP A 88 11.18 2.33 10.31
N ARG A 89 9.96 2.25 10.86
CA ARG A 89 9.45 1.04 11.51
C ARG A 89 7.92 0.93 11.45
N VAL A 90 7.43 -0.29 11.27
CA VAL A 90 6.03 -0.66 11.47
C VAL A 90 5.97 -1.90 12.33
N ILE A 91 5.08 -1.91 13.33
CA ILE A 91 4.84 -3.07 14.20
C ILE A 91 3.37 -3.44 14.22
N ILE A 92 3.08 -4.72 14.39
CA ILE A 92 1.77 -5.22 14.81
C ILE A 92 1.90 -5.64 16.26
N PHE A 93 1.11 -5.00 17.12
CA PHE A 93 1.13 -5.19 18.56
C PHE A 93 -0.12 -5.94 19.01
N ARG A 94 0.06 -7.07 19.70
CA ARG A 94 -1.04 -7.89 20.23
C ARG A 94 -1.21 -7.63 21.72
N PHE A 95 -2.31 -6.98 22.07
CA PHE A 95 -2.72 -6.75 23.46
C PHE A 95 -3.15 -8.05 24.15
N ARG A 96 -2.84 -8.12 25.44
CA ARG A 96 -3.36 -9.09 26.41
C ARG A 96 -4.42 -8.42 27.28
N SER A 97 -5.13 -9.22 28.05
CA SER A 97 -6.22 -8.77 28.93
C SER A 97 -5.78 -7.81 30.05
N ASP A 98 -4.49 -7.73 30.33
CA ASP A 98 -3.86 -6.87 31.35
C ASP A 98 -3.22 -5.61 30.74
N TRP A 99 -3.58 -5.26 29.50
CA TRP A 99 -3.06 -4.13 28.72
C TRP A 99 -1.55 -4.18 28.43
N GLN A 100 -0.89 -5.27 28.81
CA GLN A 100 0.43 -5.61 28.28
C GLN A 100 0.27 -6.12 26.85
N GLY A 101 1.29 -6.02 26.02
CA GLY A 101 1.22 -6.65 24.71
C GLY A 101 2.57 -7.02 24.15
N THR A 102 2.53 -7.82 23.08
CA THR A 102 3.72 -8.35 22.43
C THR A 102 3.72 -7.92 20.97
N VAL A 103 4.89 -7.54 20.47
CA VAL A 103 5.09 -7.32 19.04
C VAL A 103 5.07 -8.67 18.32
N VAL A 104 4.04 -8.90 17.49
CA VAL A 104 3.84 -10.17 16.77
C VAL A 104 4.33 -10.13 15.32
N ALA A 105 4.52 -8.94 14.76
CA ALA A 105 5.22 -8.74 13.49
C ALA A 105 5.90 -7.38 13.48
N GLU A 106 7.04 -7.27 12.80
CA GLU A 106 7.84 -6.06 12.72
C GLU A 106 8.50 -5.93 11.35
N SER A 107 8.48 -4.72 10.79
CA SER A 107 9.38 -4.32 9.71
C SER A 107 10.21 -3.14 10.16
N VAL A 108 11.53 -3.25 10.06
CA VAL A 108 12.48 -2.30 10.63
C VAL A 108 13.57 -1.90 9.63
N GLY A 109 13.90 -0.62 9.58
CA GLY A 109 14.94 -0.09 8.72
C GLY A 109 16.36 -0.32 9.21
N PRO A 110 17.34 -0.18 8.30
CA PRO A 110 18.75 -0.27 8.67
C PRO A 110 19.08 0.78 9.75
N GLY A 111 19.85 0.38 10.76
CA GLY A 111 20.24 1.24 11.89
C GLY A 111 19.30 1.22 13.09
N TRP A 112 18.18 0.49 13.03
CA TRP A 112 17.22 0.37 14.13
C TRP A 112 17.22 -1.05 14.72
N THR A 113 17.21 -1.17 16.06
CA THR A 113 17.19 -2.46 16.76
C THR A 113 15.81 -3.10 16.71
N ALA A 114 15.70 -4.30 16.15
CA ALA A 114 14.45 -5.07 16.14
C ALA A 114 13.96 -5.36 17.57
N ILE A 115 12.65 -5.28 17.78
CA ILE A 115 11.97 -5.53 19.05
C ILE A 115 10.90 -6.62 18.93
N LEU A 116 10.85 -7.35 17.81
CA LEU A 116 9.98 -8.51 17.61
C LEU A 116 10.00 -9.45 18.84
N SER A 117 8.84 -9.97 19.22
CA SER A 117 8.64 -10.83 20.40
C SER A 117 8.92 -10.18 21.75
N THR A 118 9.23 -8.88 21.81
CA THR A 118 9.34 -8.16 23.08
C THR A 118 7.94 -7.88 23.64
N THR A 119 7.74 -8.18 24.92
CA THR A 119 6.56 -7.73 25.65
C THR A 119 6.79 -6.30 26.13
N LEU A 120 6.01 -5.38 25.60
CA LEU A 120 6.04 -3.99 26.00
C LEU A 120 4.91 -3.71 26.98
N ARG A 121 5.26 -3.01 28.06
CA ARG A 121 4.29 -2.29 28.88
C ARG A 121 4.47 -0.83 28.54
N ASP A 122 3.61 -0.32 27.68
CA ASP A 122 3.64 1.09 27.30
C ASP A 122 2.77 1.90 28.27
N PRO A 123 3.35 2.72 29.17
CA PRO A 123 2.59 3.53 30.12
C PRO A 123 1.72 4.59 29.45
N CYS A 124 1.96 4.89 28.16
CA CYS A 124 1.18 5.83 27.37
C CYS A 124 -0.17 5.21 26.93
N PHE A 125 -0.37 3.88 27.12
CA PHE A 125 -1.68 3.21 27.00
C PHE A 125 -2.28 2.96 28.39
N GLY A 126 -2.70 4.03 29.07
CA GLY A 126 -3.56 3.92 30.26
C GLY A 126 -4.97 3.41 29.92
N GLU A 127 -5.77 3.08 30.94
CA GLU A 127 -7.16 2.57 30.80
C GLU A 127 -8.04 3.42 29.86
N GLU A 128 -7.78 4.72 29.73
CA GLU A 128 -8.53 5.62 28.83
C GLU A 128 -8.19 5.45 27.33
N VAL A 129 -6.96 5.05 26.97
CA VAL A 129 -6.55 4.83 25.56
C VAL A 129 -6.99 3.45 25.08
N GLY A 130 -7.06 2.47 25.99
CA GLY A 130 -7.51 1.12 25.70
C GLY A 130 -8.96 1.05 25.17
N ILE A 131 -9.83 1.90 25.70
CA ILE A 131 -11.25 1.99 25.30
C ILE A 131 -11.40 2.65 23.92
N ALA A 132 -10.58 3.65 23.60
CA ALA A 132 -10.59 4.30 22.29
C ALA A 132 -10.16 3.36 21.15
N LEU A 133 -9.19 2.46 21.42
CA LEU A 133 -8.80 1.42 20.48
C LEU A 133 -9.92 0.40 20.26
N GLN A 134 -10.65 0.02 21.31
CA GLN A 134 -11.75 -0.94 21.23
C GLN A 134 -12.91 -0.43 20.36
N GLN A 135 -13.18 0.88 20.35
CA GLN A 135 -14.12 1.50 19.42
C GLN A 135 -13.56 1.59 17.98
N ALA A 136 -12.26 1.85 17.81
CA ALA A 136 -11.61 1.96 16.50
C ALA A 136 -11.48 0.62 15.75
N VAL A 137 -11.34 -0.51 16.44
CA VAL A 137 -11.28 -1.85 15.80
C VAL A 137 -12.62 -2.23 15.14
N SER A 138 -13.75 -1.63 15.54
CA SER A 138 -15.04 -1.81 14.86
C SER A 138 -15.10 -1.17 13.47
N GLN A 139 -14.17 -0.26 13.14
CA GLN A 139 -14.15 0.49 11.88
C GLN A 139 -12.93 0.21 10.98
N SER A 140 -12.29 -0.96 11.13
CA SER A 140 -11.27 -1.47 10.18
C SER A 140 -10.15 -0.47 9.85
N LYS A 141 -9.66 0.27 10.85
CA LYS A 141 -8.49 1.13 10.68
C LYS A 141 -7.66 1.14 11.95
N LEU A 142 -6.58 0.36 11.99
CA LEU A 142 -5.43 0.78 12.77
C LEU A 142 -4.12 0.26 12.20
N LEU A 143 -3.27 1.24 11.90
CA LEU A 143 -1.87 1.10 11.61
C LEU A 143 -1.14 1.85 12.74
N LEU A 144 -0.36 1.16 13.56
CA LEU A 144 0.47 1.85 14.56
C LEU A 144 1.81 2.21 13.90
N VAL A 145 1.90 3.45 13.39
CA VAL A 145 3.18 4.09 13.10
C VAL A 145 3.63 4.74 14.40
N SER A 146 4.47 4.05 15.15
CA SER A 146 5.22 4.70 16.22
C SER A 146 6.34 5.51 15.55
N THR A 147 6.07 6.79 15.27
CA THR A 147 7.17 7.72 15.08
C THR A 147 7.82 7.91 16.44
N ALA A 148 9.09 7.55 16.56
CA ALA A 148 9.90 7.93 17.71
C ALA A 148 9.86 9.47 17.84
N GLY A 149 9.05 9.96 18.78
CA GLY A 149 8.88 11.38 19.01
C GLY A 149 7.58 11.70 19.74
N GLN A 150 7.71 11.95 21.04
CA GLN A 150 6.76 12.59 21.96
C GLN A 150 5.72 11.68 22.65
N CYS A 151 6.19 10.82 23.56
CA CYS A 151 5.48 10.66 24.84
C CYS A 151 6.11 11.66 25.83
N SER A 152 5.92 12.96 25.57
CA SER A 152 6.26 14.02 26.54
C SER A 152 5.02 14.28 27.38
N GLN A 153 5.13 14.05 28.69
CA GLN A 153 4.17 14.35 29.78
C GLN A 153 3.61 13.12 30.53
N VAL A 154 4.40 12.07 30.76
CA VAL A 154 4.23 11.23 31.97
C VAL A 154 5.61 10.90 32.54
N HIS A 155 6.30 11.91 33.07
CA HIS A 155 7.56 11.70 33.78
C HIS A 155 7.64 12.61 35.00
N GLN A 156 6.97 12.22 36.08
CA GLN A 156 7.51 12.42 37.43
C GLN A 156 7.19 11.18 38.27
N SER A 157 7.95 10.10 38.07
CA SER A 157 8.67 9.41 39.16
C SER A 157 9.21 8.05 38.67
N GLY A 158 10.54 7.91 38.71
CA GLY A 158 11.24 6.65 38.98
C GLY A 158 11.27 5.59 37.89
N TRP A 159 12.25 5.65 36.99
CA TRP A 159 12.80 4.43 36.37
C TRP A 159 14.11 4.05 37.08
N PRO A 160 14.31 2.79 37.50
CA PRO A 160 15.61 2.33 37.96
C PRO A 160 16.50 2.05 36.74
N SER A 161 17.67 2.66 36.72
CA SER A 161 18.77 2.30 35.85
C SER A 161 19.33 0.93 36.25
N HIS A 162 19.23 -0.07 35.37
CA HIS A 162 20.03 -1.28 35.49
C HIS A 162 21.20 -1.27 34.49
N PRO A 163 22.39 -1.75 34.90
CA PRO A 163 23.61 -1.51 34.17
C PRO A 163 23.74 -2.45 32.96
N VAL A 164 24.34 -1.90 31.91
CA VAL A 164 24.92 -2.62 30.79
C VAL A 164 25.98 -3.56 31.35
N ASN A 165 25.90 -4.85 31.02
CA ASN A 165 27.06 -5.72 31.13
C ASN A 165 27.47 -6.23 29.76
N THR A 166 28.79 -6.24 29.58
CA THR A 166 29.54 -6.53 28.35
C THR A 166 29.58 -8.02 28.08
#